data_AF-A0A966VJZ7-F1
#
_entry.id   AF-A0A966VJZ7-F1
#
_cell.length_a   1.000
_cell.length_b   1.000
_cell.length_c   1.000
_cell.angle_alpha   90.00
_cell.angle_beta   90.00
_cell.angle_gamma   90.00
#
_symmetry.space_group_name_H-M   'P 1'
#
loop_
_entity.id
_entity.type
_entity.pdbx_description
1 polymer ?
#
loop_
_entity_poly.entity_id
_entity_poly.type
_entity_poly.pdbx_seq_one_letter_code
_entity_poly.pdbx_strand_id
1 'polypeptide(L)' 'PDTPKISPEPKEVALHIEMPIEKLISLKIKQKPIPSGALMGTVVPSYFFENHFIWGATAMILTEFKFILQNPISN' A
#
# COMPACT_ATOMS: atom_id res chain seq x y z
N PRO A 1 -4.84 8.65 -25.19
CA PRO A 1 -4.97 7.26 -24.70
C PRO A 1 -6.15 7.17 -23.73
N ASP A 2 -7.10 6.28 -23.98
CA ASP A 2 -8.26 6.12 -23.10
C ASP A 2 -7.84 5.37 -21.83
N THR A 3 -8.16 5.94 -20.68
CA THR A 3 -7.90 5.32 -19.37
C THR A 3 -8.74 4.03 -19.25
N PRO A 4 -8.16 2.89 -18.85
CA PRO A 4 -8.91 1.66 -18.65
C PRO A 4 -10.06 1.86 -17.66
N LYS A 5 -11.26 1.37 -18.01
CA LYS A 5 -12.42 1.43 -17.12
C LYS A 5 -12.31 0.32 -16.07
N ILE A 6 -12.22 0.69 -14.80
CA ILE A 6 -12.24 -0.25 -13.68
C ILE A 6 -13.69 -0.53 -13.27
N SER A 7 -14.07 -1.81 -13.19
CA SER A 7 -15.40 -2.28 -12.83
C SER A 7 -15.29 -3.37 -11.75
N PRO A 8 -15.19 -3.00 -10.46
CA PRO A 8 -15.00 -3.96 -9.38
C PRO A 8 -16.27 -4.80 -9.14
N GLU A 9 -16.09 -6.08 -8.85
CA GLU A 9 -17.16 -6.98 -8.38
C GLU A 9 -17.37 -6.77 -6.87
N PRO A 10 -18.53 -6.25 -6.43
CA PRO A 10 -18.74 -5.89 -5.02
C PRO A 10 -18.63 -7.07 -4.04
N LYS A 11 -18.82 -8.32 -4.49
CA LYS A 11 -18.65 -9.51 -3.64
C LYS A 11 -17.19 -9.82 -3.29
N GLU A 12 -16.25 -9.39 -4.13
CA GLU A 12 -14.83 -9.68 -3.96
C GLU A 12 -14.02 -8.42 -3.63
N VAL A 13 -14.45 -7.25 -4.11
CA VAL A 13 -13.74 -5.98 -3.99
C VAL A 13 -14.59 -4.98 -3.24
N ALA A 14 -14.24 -4.73 -1.98
CA ALA A 14 -14.94 -3.76 -1.13
C ALA A 14 -14.65 -2.30 -1.53
N LEU A 15 -13.44 -2.02 -2.01
CA LEU A 15 -13.00 -0.66 -2.35
C LEU A 15 -11.88 -0.69 -3.39
N HIS A 16 -11.85 0.32 -4.26
CA HIS A 16 -10.73 0.62 -5.14
C HIS A 16 -10.01 1.87 -4.62
N ILE A 17 -8.70 1.77 -4.40
CA ILE A 17 -7.85 2.84 -3.87
C ILE A 17 -6.77 3.15 -4.91
N GLU A 18 -6.74 4.38 -5.40
CA GLU A 18 -5.69 4.86 -6.30
C GLU A 18 -4.62 5.59 -5.49
N MET A 19 -3.36 5.27 -5.74
CA MET A 19 -2.23 5.91 -5.07
C MET A 19 -1.32 6.56 -6.13
N PRO A 20 -1.20 7.90 -6.16
CA PRO A 20 -0.23 8.57 -7.01
C PRO A 20 1.19 8.13 -6.67
N ILE A 21 2.06 8.02 -7.68
CA ILE A 21 3.44 7.55 -7.50
C ILE A 21 4.22 8.48 -6.55
N GLU A 22 4.00 9.78 -6.63
CA GLU A 22 4.62 10.77 -5.75
C GLU A 22 4.21 10.56 -4.30
N LYS A 23 2.96 10.13 -4.08
CA LYS A 23 2.46 9.77 -2.75
C LYS A 23 3.17 8.52 -2.25
N LEU A 24 3.28 7.46 -3.05
CA LEU A 24 4.04 6.26 -2.68
C LEU A 24 5.48 6.59 -2.27
N ILE A 25 6.19 7.40 -3.08
CA ILE A 25 7.57 7.82 -2.78
C ILE A 25 7.64 8.60 -1.46
N SER A 26 6.65 9.45 -1.18
CA SER A 26 6.59 10.24 0.06
C SER A 26 6.15 9.44 1.30
N LEU A 27 5.53 8.26 1.14
CA LEU A 27 5.01 7.48 2.26
C LEU A 27 6.13 7.07 3.21
N LYS A 28 5.89 7.22 4.51
CA LYS A 28 6.82 6.80 5.56
C LYS A 28 6.30 5.55 6.26
N ILE A 29 7.21 4.61 6.51
CA ILE A 29 6.91 3.43 7.32
C ILE A 29 6.56 3.89 8.74
N LYS A 30 5.50 3.31 9.30
CA LYS A 30 5.04 3.52 10.67
C LYS A 30 4.91 2.18 11.37
N GLN A 31 5.24 2.15 12.66
CA GLN A 31 4.94 1.02 13.53
C GLN A 31 3.53 1.18 14.10
N LYS A 32 2.63 0.25 13.82
CA LYS A 32 1.24 0.29 14.31
C LYS A 32 0.75 -1.10 14.72
N PRO A 33 -0.09 -1.20 15.77
CA PRO A 33 -0.69 -2.47 16.16
C PRO A 33 -1.74 -2.91 15.13
N ILE A 34 -1.79 -4.21 14.84
CA ILE A 34 -2.83 -4.80 14.00
C ILE A 34 -4.20 -4.64 14.71
N PRO A 35 -5.22 -4.09 14.04
CA PRO A 35 -6.50 -3.75 14.69
C PRO A 35 -7.42 -4.95 14.94
N SER A 36 -7.24 -6.07 14.23
CA SER A 36 -8.16 -7.21 14.29
C SER A 36 -7.51 -8.53 13.84
N GLY A 37 -8.13 -9.65 14.21
CA GLY A 37 -7.69 -11.00 13.81
C GLY A 37 -6.75 -11.65 14.81
N ALA A 38 -6.18 -12.81 14.43
CA ALA A 38 -5.38 -13.65 15.34
C ALA A 38 -4.11 -12.96 15.87
N LEU A 39 -3.56 -12.00 15.12
CA LEU A 39 -2.35 -11.25 15.48
C LEU A 39 -2.65 -9.86 16.08
N MET A 40 -3.89 -9.62 16.49
CA MET A 40 -4.33 -8.34 17.06
C MET A 40 -3.37 -7.83 18.14
N GLY A 41 -3.05 -6.54 18.09
CA GLY A 41 -2.13 -5.89 19.03
C GLY A 41 -0.65 -6.02 18.67
N THR A 42 -0.28 -6.95 17.79
CA THR A 42 1.11 -7.08 17.31
C THR A 42 1.50 -5.83 16.53
N VAL A 43 2.62 -5.21 16.89
CA VAL A 43 3.14 -4.01 16.23
C VAL A 43 3.92 -4.39 15.00
N VAL A 44 3.48 -3.90 13.84
CA VAL A 44 4.08 -4.22 12.54
C VAL A 44 4.49 -2.96 11.78
N PRO A 45 5.51 -3.05 10.89
CA PRO A 45 5.78 -2.01 9.92
C PRO A 45 4.61 -1.92 8.93
N SER A 46 4.23 -0.69 8.62
CA SER A 46 3.03 -0.40 7.83
C SER A 46 3.12 0.95 7.14
N TYR A 47 2.28 1.12 6.12
CA TYR A 47 1.94 2.42 5.58
C TYR A 47 0.54 2.83 6.02
N PHE A 48 0.32 4.14 6.06
CA PHE A 48 -1.00 4.71 6.28
C PHE A 48 -1.30 5.72 5.19
N PHE A 49 -2.34 5.45 4.41
CA PHE A 49 -2.72 6.24 3.24
C PHE A 49 -4.24 6.38 3.20
N GLU A 50 -4.76 7.61 3.14
CA GLU A 50 -6.20 7.89 3.10
C GLU A 50 -7.02 7.13 4.15
N ASN A 51 -6.52 7.10 5.39
CA ASN A 51 -7.10 6.35 6.51
C ASN A 51 -7.07 4.82 6.40
N HIS A 52 -6.38 4.27 5.41
CA HIS A 52 -6.17 2.83 5.24
C HIS A 52 -4.83 2.40 5.83
N PHE A 53 -4.88 1.33 6.62
CA PHE A 53 -3.74 0.66 7.21
C PHE A 53 -3.23 -0.44 6.26
N ILE A 54 -2.10 -0.20 5.61
CA ILE A 54 -1.49 -1.11 4.63
C ILE A 54 -0.32 -1.81 5.31
N TRP A 55 -0.35 -3.13 5.41
CA TRP A 55 0.64 -3.93 6.14
C TRP A 55 0.85 -5.30 5.47
N GLY A 56 1.76 -6.10 6.01
CA GLY A 56 2.04 -7.45 5.52
C GLY A 56 2.65 -7.46 4.12
N ALA A 57 2.29 -8.46 3.31
CA ALA A 57 2.86 -8.66 1.97
C ALA A 57 2.67 -7.43 1.07
N THR A 58 1.52 -6.77 1.11
CA THR A 58 1.26 -5.57 0.31
C THR A 58 2.20 -4.42 0.69
N ALA A 59 2.43 -4.17 1.98
CA ALA A 59 3.37 -3.14 2.42
C ALA A 59 4.83 -3.48 2.04
N MET A 60 5.19 -4.77 2.05
CA MET A 60 6.50 -5.23 1.60
C MET A 60 6.72 -4.94 0.11
N ILE A 61 5.78 -5.35 -0.75
CA ILE A 61 5.85 -5.10 -2.20
C ILE A 61 5.92 -3.59 -2.48
N LEU A 62 5.09 -2.78 -1.82
CA LEU A 62 5.13 -1.32 -1.99
C LEU A 62 6.48 -0.72 -1.55
N THR A 63 7.12 -1.28 -0.53
CA THR A 63 8.44 -0.84 -0.06
C THR A 63 9.53 -1.15 -1.08
N GLU A 64 9.51 -2.36 -1.65
CA GLU A 64 10.46 -2.76 -2.71
C GLU A 64 10.26 -1.92 -3.97
N PHE A 65 9.01 -1.75 -4.40
CA PHE A 65 8.70 -0.94 -5.57
C PHE A 65 9.12 0.53 -5.36
N LYS A 66 8.83 1.09 -4.18
CA LYS A 66 9.32 2.42 -3.79
C LYS A 66 10.84 2.51 -3.86
N PHE A 67 11.57 1.50 -3.36
CA PHE A 67 13.02 1.48 -3.40
C PHE A 67 13.56 1.56 -4.83
N ILE A 68 12.96 0.82 -5.77
CA ILE A 68 13.30 0.84 -7.20
C ILE A 68 13.04 2.23 -7.80
N LEU A 69 11.90 2.85 -7.48
CA LEU A 69 11.54 4.18 -7.99
C LEU A 69 12.49 5.29 -7.49
N GLN A 70 13.01 5.16 -6.27
CA GLN A 70 13.94 6.13 -5.69
C GLN A 70 15.39 5.93 -6.13
N ASN A 71 15.75 4.71 -6.52
CA ASN A 71 17.08 4.33 -6.98
C ASN A 71 16.97 3.71 -8.38
N PRO A 72 16.61 4.51 -9.40
CA PRO A 72 16.54 3.99 -10.76
C PRO A 72 17.88 3.37 -11.11
N ILE A 73 17.87 2.14 -11.61
CA ILE A 73 19.08 1.43 -12.00
C ILE A 73 19.79 2.27 -13.06
N SER A 74 20.92 2.88 -12.69
CA SER A 74 21.78 3.57 -13.64
C SER A 74 22.32 2.54 -14.63
N ASN A 75 22.03 2.74 -15.92
CA ASN A 75 22.75 2.08 -17.01
C ASN A 75 24.11 2.75 -17.24
#